data_AF-A0A2I1L6P3-F1
#
_entry.id   AF-A0A2I1L6P3-F1
#
_cell.length_a   1.000
_cell.length_b   1.000
_cell.length_c   1.000
_cell.angle_alpha   90.00
_cell.angle_beta   90.00
_cell.angle_gamma   90.00
#
_symmetry.space_group_name_H-M   'P 1'
#
loop_
_entity.id
_entity.type
_entity.pdbx_description
1 polymer ?
#
loop_
_entity_poly.entity_id
_entity_poly.type
_entity_poly.pdbx_seq_one_letter_code
_entity_poly.pdbx_strand_id
1 'polypeptide(L)' 'MKNMIIIDGWEYIHCPVCQELVETYDICSHCHWQNTGETNIDGGPNKMTLAEAKEAYAKGLKIE' A
#
# COMPACT_ATOMS: atom_id res chain seq x y z
N MET A 1 10.36 10.04 -9.72
CA MET A 1 9.61 11.23 -9.29
C MET A 1 9.08 10.90 -7.91
N LYS A 2 9.41 11.70 -6.89
CA LYS A 2 9.07 11.41 -5.50
C LYS A 2 7.56 11.54 -5.31
N ASN A 3 6.85 10.43 -5.19
CA ASN A 3 5.40 10.39 -4.92
C ASN A 3 5.09 10.48 -3.41
N MET A 4 5.99 11.07 -2.64
CA MET A 4 5.98 11.08 -1.19
C MET A 4 5.52 12.43 -0.66
N ILE A 5 4.54 12.40 0.23
CA ILE A 5 3.90 13.57 0.84
C ILE A 5 4.38 13.66 2.29
N ILE A 6 4.76 14.85 2.76
CA ILE A 6 5.14 15.06 4.17
C ILE A 6 4.00 15.74 4.90
N ILE A 7 3.50 15.13 5.97
CA ILE A 7 2.47 15.68 6.86
C ILE A 7 2.99 15.57 8.30
N ASP A 8 3.08 16.70 8.99
CA ASP A 8 3.55 16.79 10.39
C ASP A 8 4.90 16.08 10.64
N GLY A 9 5.78 16.08 9.64
CA GLY A 9 7.11 15.47 9.72
C GLY A 9 7.16 13.97 9.38
N TRP A 10 6.04 13.37 9.01
CA TRP A 10 5.94 11.95 8.63
C TRP A 10 5.76 11.80 7.11
N GLU A 11 6.27 10.70 6.57
CA GLU A 11 6.18 10.37 5.15
C GLU A 11 4.90 9.59 4.84
N TYR A 12 4.18 10.03 3.83
CA TYR A 12 2.97 9.39 3.34
C TYR A 12 3.09 9.08 1.85
N ILE A 13 2.36 8.05 1.42
CA ILE A 13 2.17 7.68 0.03
C ILE A 13 0.69 7.42 -0.25
N HIS A 14 0.30 7.48 -1.51
CA HIS A 14 -0.95 6.86 -1.92
C HIS A 14 -0.76 5.35 -1.96
N CYS A 15 -1.59 4.62 -1.20
CA CYS A 15 -1.61 3.18 -1.19
C CYS A 15 -1.66 2.67 -2.63
N PRO A 16 -0.71 1.83 -3.08
CA PRO A 16 -0.63 1.44 -4.48
C PRO A 16 -1.82 0.56 -4.90
N VAL A 17 -2.58 0.03 -3.96
CA VAL A 17 -3.78 -0.79 -4.22
C VAL A 17 -5.04 0.06 -4.33
N CYS A 18 -5.36 0.86 -3.30
CA CYS A 18 -6.65 1.56 -3.20
C CYS A 18 -6.57 3.09 -3.28
N GLN A 19 -5.35 3.65 -3.39
CA GLN A 19 -5.05 5.09 -3.45
C GLN A 19 -5.35 5.89 -2.17
N GLU A 20 -5.79 5.23 -1.09
CA GLU A 20 -5.90 5.86 0.24
C GLU A 20 -4.54 6.42 0.68
N LEU A 21 -4.54 7.60 1.29
CA LEU A 21 -3.32 8.17 1.84
C LEU A 21 -2.92 7.38 3.10
N VAL A 22 -1.70 6.87 3.12
CA VAL A 22 -1.19 6.00 4.19
C VAL A 22 0.25 6.37 4.51
N GLU A 23 0.64 6.25 5.77
CA GLU A 23 2.03 6.42 6.16
C GLU A 23 2.90 5.38 5.42
N THR A 24 4.07 5.81 4.94
CA THR A 24 4.90 5.09 3.95
C THR A 24 5.22 3.64 4.34
N TYR A 25 5.31 3.33 5.63
CA TYR A 25 5.67 2.00 6.17
C TYR A 25 4.56 1.38 7.03
N ASP A 26 3.30 1.81 6.84
CA ASP A 26 2.15 1.32 7.61
C ASP A 26 1.20 0.45 6.77
N ILE A 27 0.28 -0.24 7.45
CA ILE A 27 -0.79 -1.04 6.87
C ILE A 27 -1.93 -0.09 6.46
N CYS A 28 -2.35 -0.16 5.21
CA CYS A 28 -3.51 0.60 4.76
C CYS A 28 -4.77 0.12 5.49
N SER A 29 -5.37 0.95 6.33
CA SER A 29 -6.59 0.62 7.09
C SER A 29 -7.81 0.32 6.20
N HIS A 30 -7.79 0.76 4.94
CA HIS A 30 -8.88 0.54 3.99
C HIS A 30 -8.78 -0.82 3.29
N CYS A 31 -7.65 -1.12 2.64
CA CYS A 31 -7.48 -2.34 1.85
C CYS A 31 -6.61 -3.42 2.52
N HIS A 32 -5.97 -3.10 3.66
CA HIS A 32 -5.10 -3.99 4.43
C HIS A 32 -3.77 -4.37 3.75
N TRP A 33 -3.42 -3.73 2.62
CA TRP A 33 -2.08 -3.85 2.04
C TRP A 33 -1.02 -3.27 2.98
N GLN A 34 0.07 -4.02 3.18
CA GLN A 34 1.18 -3.57 4.02
C GLN A 34 2.21 -2.83 3.14
N ASN A 35 2.31 -1.52 3.32
CA ASN A 35 3.20 -0.70 2.50
C ASN A 35 4.65 -0.89 2.95
N THR A 36 5.56 -0.99 1.99
CA THR A 36 6.98 -1.30 2.22
C THR A 36 7.91 -0.16 1.76
N GLY A 37 7.37 1.06 1.66
CA GLY A 37 8.08 2.22 1.12
C GLY A 37 7.55 2.72 -0.21
N GLU A 38 8.25 3.69 -0.82
CA GLU A 38 7.92 4.26 -2.13
C GLU A 38 7.92 3.18 -3.23
N THR A 39 8.95 2.34 -3.25
CA THR A 39 9.07 1.20 -4.16
C THR A 39 8.51 -0.01 -3.46
N ASN A 40 7.18 -0.15 -3.43
CA ASN A 40 6.51 -1.30 -2.85
C ASN A 40 7.09 -2.60 -3.44
N ILE A 41 7.59 -3.49 -2.58
CA ILE A 41 8.18 -4.76 -2.99
C ILE A 41 7.16 -5.90 -2.86
N ASP A 42 7.18 -6.81 -3.84
CA ASP A 42 6.46 -8.08 -3.75
C ASP A 42 7.18 -9.00 -2.75
N GLY A 43 6.44 -9.52 -1.78
CA GLY A 43 6.97 -10.31 -0.67
C GLY A 43 7.16 -9.51 0.62
N GLY A 44 7.97 -10.03 1.56
CA GLY A 44 8.03 -9.52 2.93
C GLY A 44 6.83 -10.01 3.76
N PRO A 45 6.06 -9.13 4.40
CA PRO A 45 4.92 -9.55 5.22
C PRO A 45 3.61 -9.72 4.42
N ASN A 46 3.53 -9.27 3.17
CA ASN A 46 2.40 -9.55 2.28
C ASN A 46 2.50 -10.98 1.73
N LYS A 47 1.36 -11.68 1.63
CA LYS A 47 1.31 -13.06 1.09
C LYS A 47 1.01 -13.14 -0.40
N MET A 48 0.75 -12.00 -1.02
CA MET A 48 0.47 -11.85 -2.45
C MET A 48 1.31 -10.74 -3.06
N THR A 49 1.47 -10.78 -4.38
CA THR A 49 2.06 -9.70 -5.17
C THR A 49 1.16 -8.46 -5.18
N LEU A 50 1.74 -7.30 -5.46
CA LEU A 50 0.98 -6.06 -5.64
C LEU A 50 -0.04 -6.18 -6.77
N ALA A 51 0.27 -6.95 -7.81
CA ALA A 51 -0.65 -7.20 -8.92
C ALA A 51 -1.88 -8.01 -8.45
N GLU A 52 -1.66 -9.08 -7.70
CA GLU A 52 -2.73 -9.89 -7.10
C GLU A 52 -3.56 -9.09 -6.09
N ALA A 53 -2.93 -8.24 -5.29
CA ALA A 53 -3.63 -7.36 -4.34
C ALA A 53 -4.55 -6.36 -5.05
N LYS A 54 -4.08 -5.74 -6.15
CA LYS A 54 -4.91 -4.87 -7.00
C LYS A 54 -6.09 -5.63 -7.62
N GLU A 55 -5.86 -6.86 -8.09
CA GLU A 55 -6.92 -7.69 -8.65
C GLU A 55 -7.94 -8.12 -7.59
N ALA A 56 -7.48 -8.52 -6.40
CA ALA A 56 -8.32 -8.86 -5.26
C ALA A 56 -9.19 -7.67 -4.85
N TYR A 57 -8.60 -6.48 -4.72
CA TYR A 57 -9.31 -5.25 -4.39
C TYR A 57 -10.39 -4.92 -5.44
N ALA A 58 -10.06 -4.98 -6.73
CA ALA A 58 -11.02 -4.73 -7.81
C ALA A 58 -12.20 -5.73 -7.81
N LYS A 59 -11.99 -6.94 -7.30
CA LYS A 59 -13.01 -7.98 -7.16
C LYS A 59 -13.75 -7.96 -5.82
N GLY A 60 -13.40 -7.05 -4.90
CA GLY A 60 -13.94 -7.04 -3.53
C GLY A 60 -13.51 -8.26 -2.70
N LEU A 61 -12.40 -8.90 -3.07
CA LEU A 61 -11.81 -10.01 -2.34
C LEU A 61 -10.85 -9.51 -1.27
N LYS A 62 -10.59 -10.37 -0.29
CA LYS A 62 -9.65 -10.09 0.80
C LYS A 62 -8.20 -10.03 0.28
N ILE A 63 -7.44 -9.06 0.80
CA ILE A 63 -5.99 -8.94 0.63
C ILE A 63 -5.31 -9.63 1.83
N GLU A 64 -4.25 -10.41 1.57
CA GLU A 64 -3.56 -11.26 2.56
C GLU A 64 -2.04 -11.05 2.62
#